data_AF-A0A9E1YXM0-F1
#
_entry.id   AF-A0A9E1YXM0-F1
#
_cell.length_a   1.000
_cell.length_b   1.000
_cell.length_c   1.000
_cell.angle_alpha   90.00
_cell.angle_beta   90.00
_cell.angle_gamma   90.00
#
_symmetry.space_group_name_H-M   'P 1'
#
loop_
_entity.id
_entity.type
_entity.pdbx_description
1 polymer ?
#
loop_
_entity_poly.entity_id
_entity_poly.type
_entity_poly.pdbx_seq_one_letter_code
_entity_poly.pdbx_strand_id
1 'polypeptide(L)'
;ANVFDSFSLALDRMDGGHDVAWPVLRFQWALLVETGYQPTLTTSGDELVVAFSSKIGGVVEDTGEIDRVRVRKETVEVLRLLQEDGPMQPIEPEAISRANRLLAHYLRDIIGKETAAMRWMFE
;
A
#
# COMPACT_ATOMS: atom_id res chain seq x y z
N ALA A 1 -4.49 -13.53 1.87
CA ALA A 1 -4.77 -13.67 3.33
C ALA A 1 -5.87 -12.68 3.74
N ASN A 2 -6.75 -13.04 4.68
CA ASN A 2 -7.75 -12.10 5.22
C ASN A 2 -7.08 -11.08 6.17
N VAL A 3 -7.74 -9.96 6.46
CA VAL A 3 -7.18 -8.87 7.29
C VAL A 3 -6.81 -9.32 8.70
N PHE A 4 -7.68 -10.10 9.35
CA PHE A 4 -7.46 -10.62 10.69
C PHE A 4 -6.21 -11.48 10.75
N ASP A 5 -6.06 -12.46 9.84
CA ASP A 5 -4.90 -13.34 9.79
C ASP A 5 -3.59 -12.54 9.58
N SER A 6 -3.64 -11.54 8.69
CA SER A 6 -2.49 -10.69 8.40
C SER A 6 -2.09 -9.82 9.59
N PHE A 7 -3.07 -9.35 10.36
CA PHE A 7 -2.84 -8.57 11.59
C PHE A 7 -2.27 -9.43 12.71
N SER A 8 -2.88 -10.60 12.99
CA SER A 8 -2.39 -11.56 13.99
C SER A 8 -0.95 -11.97 13.69
N LEU A 9 -0.62 -12.29 12.44
CA LEU A 9 0.74 -12.62 12.05
C LEU A 9 1.74 -11.48 12.31
N ALA A 10 1.33 -10.22 12.10
CA ALA A 10 2.18 -9.07 12.37
C ALA A 10 2.43 -8.89 13.86
N LEU A 11 1.41 -9.09 14.71
CA LEU A 11 1.53 -9.04 16.16
C LEU A 11 2.41 -10.16 16.71
N ASP A 12 2.21 -11.41 16.26
CA ASP A 12 3.02 -12.56 16.71
C ASP A 12 4.51 -12.36 16.38
N ARG A 13 4.81 -11.79 15.21
CA ARG A 13 6.19 -11.45 14.80
C ARG A 13 6.79 -10.35 15.67
N MET A 14 5.99 -9.36 16.04
CA MET A 14 6.42 -8.27 16.91
C MET A 14 6.73 -8.77 18.32
N ASP A 15 5.87 -9.63 18.88
CA ASP A 15 6.07 -10.25 20.19
C ASP A 15 7.33 -11.12 20.23
N GLY A 16 7.59 -11.86 19.15
CA GLY A 16 8.82 -12.64 18.97
C GLY A 16 10.09 -11.82 18.71
N GLY A 17 10.01 -10.49 18.61
CA GLY A 17 11.16 -9.61 18.33
C GLY A 17 11.73 -9.77 16.91
N HIS A 18 10.92 -10.26 15.97
CA HIS A 18 11.32 -10.43 14.57
C HIS A 18 11.08 -9.16 13.74
N ASP A 19 11.64 -9.12 12.52
CA ASP A 19 11.27 -8.08 11.56
C ASP A 19 9.77 -8.13 11.24
N VAL A 20 9.13 -6.96 11.30
CA VAL A 20 7.69 -6.79 11.10
C VAL A 20 7.36 -6.03 9.82
N ALA A 21 8.35 -5.55 9.06
CA ALA A 21 8.12 -4.67 7.92
C ALA A 21 7.23 -5.34 6.85
N TRP A 22 7.51 -6.61 6.52
CA TRP A 22 6.70 -7.37 5.56
C TRP A 22 5.32 -7.78 6.11
N PRO A 23 5.18 -8.36 7.32
CA PRO A 23 3.88 -8.60 7.93
C PRO A 23 2.98 -7.37 8.02
N VAL A 24 3.52 -6.22 8.43
CA VAL A 24 2.77 -4.95 8.51
C VAL A 24 2.35 -4.47 7.12
N LEU A 25 3.21 -4.62 6.11
CA LEU A 25 2.85 -4.28 4.73
C LEU A 25 1.70 -5.16 4.21
N ARG A 26 1.74 -6.47 4.47
CA ARG A 26 0.66 -7.41 4.12
C ARG A 26 -0.66 -7.06 4.80
N PHE A 27 -0.60 -6.71 6.09
CA PHE A 27 -1.78 -6.25 6.82
C PHE A 27 -2.38 -4.98 6.19
N GLN A 28 -1.58 -3.95 5.91
CA GLN A 28 -2.07 -2.72 5.28
C GLN A 28 -2.69 -2.98 3.91
N TRP A 29 -2.07 -3.83 3.09
CA TRP A 29 -2.63 -4.23 1.80
C TRP A 29 -3.96 -4.97 1.93
N ALA A 30 -4.03 -5.98 2.81
CA ALA A 30 -5.26 -6.71 3.07
C ALA A 30 -6.38 -5.77 3.52
N LEU A 31 -6.07 -4.79 4.38
CA LEU A 31 -7.04 -3.81 4.87
C LEU A 31 -7.60 -2.96 3.72
N LEU A 32 -6.72 -2.47 2.84
CA LEU A 32 -7.14 -1.70 1.66
C LEU A 32 -7.98 -2.54 0.70
N VAL A 33 -7.65 -3.83 0.50
CA VAL A 33 -8.47 -4.73 -0.32
C VAL A 33 -9.85 -4.94 0.29
N GLU A 34 -9.93 -5.28 1.57
CA GLU A 34 -11.19 -5.60 2.26
C GLU A 34 -12.11 -4.38 2.36
N THR A 35 -11.55 -3.18 2.42
CA THR A 35 -12.31 -1.91 2.46
C THR A 35 -12.61 -1.32 1.08
N GLY A 36 -12.23 -2.00 -0.02
CA GLY A 36 -12.51 -1.55 -1.38
C GLY A 36 -11.60 -0.42 -1.89
N TYR A 37 -10.48 -0.17 -1.23
CA TYR A 37 -9.46 0.84 -1.57
C TYR A 37 -8.16 0.21 -2.09
N GLN A 38 -8.24 -0.96 -2.73
CA GLN A 38 -7.04 -1.60 -3.30
C GLN A 38 -6.38 -0.67 -4.33
N PRO A 39 -5.07 -0.34 -4.19
CA PRO A 39 -4.39 0.51 -5.15
C PRO A 39 -4.26 -0.15 -6.53
N THR A 40 -4.46 0.62 -7.59
CA THR A 40 -4.15 0.19 -8.97
C THR A 40 -2.67 0.40 -9.28
N LEU A 41 -1.94 -0.67 -9.59
CA LEU A 41 -0.47 -0.67 -9.73
C LEU A 41 0.02 -0.70 -11.20
N THR A 42 -0.83 -0.34 -12.16
CA THR A 42 -0.45 -0.35 -13.59
C THR A 42 0.58 0.74 -13.86
N THR A 43 1.72 0.35 -14.45
CA THR A 43 2.75 1.28 -14.93
C THR A 43 2.84 1.16 -16.44
N SER A 44 2.75 2.26 -17.17
CA SER A 44 3.24 2.36 -18.54
C SER A 44 4.75 2.63 -18.50
N GLY A 45 5.51 2.04 -19.43
CA GLY A 45 6.91 2.42 -19.69
C GLY A 45 8.00 1.87 -18.74
N ASP A 46 9.21 2.35 -19.01
CA ASP A 46 10.48 1.92 -18.39
C ASP A 46 11.03 2.94 -17.37
N GLU A 47 10.24 3.94 -17.00
CA GLU A 47 10.62 4.97 -16.06
C GLU A 47 10.94 4.39 -14.67
N LEU A 48 12.08 4.78 -14.11
CA LEU A 48 12.49 4.34 -12.76
C LEU A 48 11.64 4.96 -11.63
N VAL A 49 10.94 6.05 -11.94
CA VAL A 49 10.10 6.80 -11.00
C VAL A 49 8.76 7.09 -11.67
N VAL A 50 7.69 6.78 -10.96
CA VAL A 50 6.30 7.03 -11.34
C VAL A 50 5.63 7.91 -10.27
N ALA A 51 4.40 8.34 -10.52
CA ALA A 51 3.61 9.06 -9.54
C ALA A 51 2.53 8.16 -8.92
N PHE A 52 2.19 8.38 -7.66
CA PHE A 52 1.04 7.77 -6.99
C PHE A 52 0.05 8.85 -6.60
N SER A 53 -1.21 8.68 -7.00
CA SER A 53 -2.30 9.59 -6.65
C SER A 53 -3.22 8.92 -5.64
N SER A 54 -3.27 9.44 -4.41
CA SER A 54 -4.23 9.02 -3.39
C SER A 54 -5.68 9.33 -3.78
N LYS A 55 -5.89 10.31 -4.67
CA LYS A 55 -7.23 10.68 -5.17
C LYS A 55 -7.79 9.63 -6.12
N ILE A 56 -6.96 9.08 -7.00
CA ILE A 56 -7.33 8.03 -7.94
C ILE A 56 -7.17 6.64 -7.31
N GLY A 57 -6.33 6.52 -6.27
CA GLY A 57 -6.03 5.24 -5.64
C GLY A 57 -5.10 4.38 -6.50
N GLY A 58 -4.05 4.98 -7.06
CA GLY A 58 -3.18 4.22 -7.94
C GLY A 58 -1.97 4.96 -8.49
N VAL A 59 -1.16 4.18 -9.20
CA VAL A 59 -0.02 4.66 -9.96
C VAL A 59 -0.49 5.35 -11.24
N VAL A 60 0.10 6.50 -11.51
CA VAL A 60 -0.19 7.38 -12.65
C VAL A 60 1.13 7.89 -13.23
N GLU A 61 1.09 8.45 -14.43
CA GLU A 61 2.25 9.12 -15.03
C GLU A 61 2.69 10.33 -14.17
N ASP A 62 4.00 10.55 -14.08
CA ASP A 62 4.56 11.69 -13.35
C ASP A 62 4.46 12.96 -14.20
N THR A 63 3.35 13.71 -14.02
CA THR A 63 3.12 15.00 -14.68
C THR A 63 3.73 16.18 -13.92
N GLY A 64 4.37 15.95 -12.77
CA GLY A 64 4.89 17.00 -11.87
C GLY A 64 3.84 17.75 -11.05
N GLU A 65 2.59 17.26 -11.02
CA GLU A 65 1.52 17.82 -10.19
C GLU A 65 1.81 17.64 -8.68
N ILE A 66 1.41 18.63 -7.87
CA ILE A 66 1.71 18.71 -6.44
C ILE A 66 0.91 17.68 -5.61
N ASP A 67 -0.23 17.20 -6.11
CA ASP A 67 -1.11 16.26 -5.42
C ASP A 67 -0.72 14.78 -5.60
N ARG A 68 0.49 14.53 -6.10
CA ARG A 68 1.04 13.19 -6.38
C ARG A 68 2.32 12.94 -5.60
N VAL A 69 2.50 11.70 -5.16
CA VAL A 69 3.74 11.25 -4.52
C VAL A 69 4.64 10.61 -5.57
N ARG A 70 5.89 11.04 -5.69
CA ARG A 70 6.87 10.37 -6.55
C ARG A 70 7.32 9.07 -5.89
N VAL A 71 7.21 7.96 -6.62
CA VAL A 71 7.45 6.61 -6.13
C VAL A 71 8.44 5.91 -7.05
N ARG A 72 9.45 5.25 -6.47
CA ARG A 72 10.38 4.39 -7.23
C ARG A 72 9.62 3.17 -7.77
N LYS A 73 9.91 2.76 -9.01
CA LYS A 73 9.29 1.58 -9.63
C LYS A 73 9.46 0.32 -8.77
N GLU A 74 10.62 0.15 -8.14
CA GLU A 74 10.88 -0.91 -7.16
C GLU A 74 9.86 -0.96 -6.01
N THR A 75 9.44 0.20 -5.48
CA THR A 75 8.39 0.23 -4.44
C THR A 75 7.05 -0.29 -4.97
N VAL A 76 6.72 -0.02 -6.24
CA VAL A 76 5.51 -0.54 -6.89
C VAL A 76 5.62 -2.04 -7.12
N GLU A 77 6.80 -2.54 -7.49
CA GLU A 77 7.07 -3.97 -7.66
C GLU A 77 6.90 -4.74 -6.33
N VAL A 78 7.33 -4.16 -5.21
CA VAL A 78 7.05 -4.73 -3.87
C VAL A 78 5.54 -4.87 -3.63
N LEU A 79 4.74 -3.87 -4.01
CA LEU A 79 3.28 -3.94 -3.87
C LEU A 79 2.65 -4.96 -4.83
N ARG A 80 3.21 -5.16 -6.03
CA ARG A 80 2.73 -6.19 -6.97
C ARG A 80 2.90 -7.60 -6.43
N LEU A 81 3.95 -7.86 -5.66
CA LEU A 81 4.10 -9.15 -4.98
C LEU A 81 2.92 -9.44 -4.04
N LEU A 82 2.33 -8.42 -3.42
CA LEU A 82 1.12 -8.57 -2.60
C LEU A 82 -0.13 -8.80 -3.44
N GLN A 83 -0.21 -8.16 -4.61
CA GLN A 83 -1.31 -8.31 -5.56
C GLN A 83 -1.37 -9.73 -6.15
N GLU A 84 -0.21 -10.33 -6.41
CA GLU A 84 -0.05 -11.66 -6.99
C GLU A 84 -0.07 -12.78 -5.94
N ASP A 85 -0.26 -12.45 -4.65
CA ASP A 85 -0.07 -13.34 -3.50
C ASP A 85 1.28 -14.08 -3.53
N GLY A 86 2.31 -13.38 -4.03
CA GLY A 86 3.66 -13.88 -4.19
C GLY A 86 4.33 -14.18 -2.84
N PRO A 87 5.19 -15.21 -2.77
CA PRO A 87 5.96 -15.47 -1.56
C PRO A 87 6.90 -14.30 -1.27
N MET A 88 7.29 -14.15 -0.01
CA MET A 88 8.33 -13.19 0.39
C MET A 88 9.64 -13.55 -0.33
N GLN A 89 10.02 -12.73 -1.31
CA GLN A 89 11.32 -12.82 -1.97
C GLN A 89 12.35 -12.00 -1.18
N PRO A 90 13.66 -12.23 -1.38
CA PRO A 90 14.69 -11.36 -0.83
C PRO A 90 14.59 -9.98 -1.48
N ILE A 91 13.82 -9.09 -0.84
CA ILE A 91 13.59 -7.70 -1.22
C ILE A 91 14.47 -6.82 -0.33
N GLU A 92 14.95 -5.70 -0.88
CA GLU A 92 15.66 -4.69 -0.09
C GLU A 92 14.77 -4.18 1.08
N PRO A 93 15.24 -4.20 2.34
CA PRO A 93 14.45 -3.73 3.49
C PRO A 93 13.94 -2.29 3.32
N GLU A 94 14.72 -1.42 2.67
CA GLU A 94 14.32 -0.04 2.42
C GLU A 94 13.17 0.05 1.41
N ALA A 95 13.10 -0.83 0.41
CA ALA A 95 11.97 -0.89 -0.51
C ALA A 95 10.66 -1.25 0.22
N ILE A 96 10.70 -2.20 1.16
CA ILE A 96 9.57 -2.56 2.03
C ILE A 96 9.19 -1.37 2.92
N SER A 97 10.18 -0.66 3.49
CA SER A 97 9.94 0.53 4.32
C SER A 97 9.27 1.67 3.53
N ARG A 98 9.68 1.89 2.28
CA ARG A 98 9.04 2.86 1.38
C ARG A 98 7.61 2.45 1.03
N ALA A 99 7.37 1.17 0.75
CA ALA A 99 6.03 0.64 0.48
C ALA A 99 5.09 0.82 1.69
N ASN A 100 5.58 0.53 2.90
CA ASN A 100 4.82 0.77 4.14
C ASN A 100 4.46 2.24 4.31
N ARG A 101 5.41 3.16 4.08
CA ARG A 101 5.16 4.61 4.16
C ARG A 101 4.15 5.07 3.13
N LEU A 102 4.20 4.52 1.91
CA LEU A 102 3.24 4.84 0.84
C LEU A 102 1.81 4.40 1.20
N LEU A 103 1.62 3.15 1.65
CA LEU A 103 0.30 2.67 2.05
C LEU A 103 -0.23 3.41 3.29
N ALA A 104 0.64 3.73 4.26
CA ALA A 104 0.26 4.51 5.43
C ALA A 104 -0.19 5.93 5.05
N HIS A 105 0.51 6.59 4.11
CA HIS A 105 0.10 7.88 3.56
C HIS A 105 -1.26 7.77 2.87
N TYR A 106 -1.43 6.77 1.99
CA TYR A 106 -2.68 6.57 1.26
C TYR A 106 -3.87 6.30 2.19
N LEU A 107 -3.69 5.43 3.19
CA LEU A 107 -4.71 5.14 4.20
C LEU A 107 -5.08 6.39 5.01
N ARG A 108 -4.10 7.22 5.38
CA ARG A 108 -4.33 8.49 6.08
C ARG A 108 -5.14 9.46 5.21
N ASP A 109 -4.86 9.51 3.92
CA ASP A 109 -5.59 10.34 2.96
C ASP A 109 -7.03 9.87 2.77
N ILE A 110 -7.29 8.56 2.82
CA ILE A 110 -8.64 7.98 2.79
C ILE A 110 -9.41 8.35 4.06
N ILE A 111 -8.85 8.07 5.24
CA ILE A 111 -9.52 8.29 6.53
C ILE A 111 -9.70 9.79 6.83
N GLY A 112 -8.74 10.63 6.42
CA GLY A 112 -8.82 12.09 6.59
C GLY A 112 -9.88 12.76 5.71
N LYS A 113 -10.45 12.04 4.74
CA LYS A 113 -11.52 12.51 3.87
C LYS A 113 -12.79 11.74 4.19
N GLU A 114 -13.66 12.34 4.99
CA GLU A 114 -15.03 11.82 5.13
C GLU A 114 -15.68 11.81 3.74
N THR A 115 -15.93 10.62 3.19
CA THR A 115 -16.55 10.51 1.87
C THR A 115 -18.04 10.77 1.98
N ALA A 116 -18.65 11.35 0.94
CA ALA A 116 -20.11 11.52 0.91
C ALA A 116 -20.83 10.18 1.12
N ALA A 117 -20.29 9.09 0.57
CA ALA A 117 -20.81 7.73 0.75
C ALA A 117 -20.72 7.25 2.21
N MET A 118 -19.61 7.51 2.93
CA MET A 118 -19.53 7.22 4.37
C MET A 118 -20.63 7.95 5.14
N ARG A 119 -20.93 9.21 4.79
CA ARG A 119 -22.01 9.97 5.39
C ARG A 119 -23.38 9.30 5.20
N TRP A 120 -23.65 8.77 4.01
CA TRP A 120 -24.89 8.04 3.70
C TRP A 120 -24.99 6.64 4.32
N MET A 121 -23.86 6.00 4.62
CA MET A 121 -23.83 4.60 5.08
C MET A 121 -23.89 4.48 6.62
N PHE A 122 -23.64 5.57 7.33
CA PHE A 122 -23.64 5.66 8.79
C PHE A 122 -24.71 6.62 9.35
N GLU A 123 -25.63 7.11 8.50
CA GLU A 123 -26.94 7.70 8.88
C GLU A 123 -28.04 6.63 8.83
#